data_AF-Q0CTD8-F1
#
_entry.id   AF-Q0CTD8-F1
#
_cell.length_a   1.000
_cell.length_b   1.000
_cell.length_c   1.000
_cell.angle_alpha   90.00
_cell.angle_beta   90.00
_cell.angle_gamma   90.00
#
_symmetry.space_group_name_H-M   'P 1'
#
loop_
_entity.id
_entity.type
_entity.pdbx_description
1 polymer ?
#
loop_
_entity_poly.entity_id
_entity_poly.type
_entity_poly.pdbx_seq_one_letter_code
_entity_poly.pdbx_strand_id
1 'polypeptide(L)'
;MSPSSGDRYLTLARQLADTVHNVLGRTRDGEHRLPGATDDNPLGGGLRIGKMEEHGRDGDGQYHHYLTIWMFALNRLSLATGDPTYNQQAVALAKAIHPRFFINRDSPRPRMVWKMAMDLSSPLVASEGNLDPIDGYVIFRLLQASAMAAGAGPVLEDEIRDYRRVMARKGEHFVSSDPLDLGMTLWTAHWFAEKEDWAGRLAERCFEQIYDLFEINQYLERSIKFRLAFREFGTCVGIQCMSEESSEKERSIDLRTYADKILDSWNIYMERSMYTDATPDDLRPITRVMYAAALLPGAFRHGYLGSEPVPRQEK
;
A
#
# COMPACT_ATOMS: atom_id res chain seq x y z
N MET A 1 -31.89 -18.13 1.15
CA MET A 1 -30.70 -18.18 0.28
C MET A 1 -29.53 -17.70 1.11
N SER A 2 -28.56 -18.56 1.41
CA SER A 2 -27.33 -18.13 2.08
C SER A 2 -26.57 -17.20 1.11
N PRO A 3 -26.09 -16.03 1.56
CA PRO A 3 -25.27 -15.17 0.71
C PRO A 3 -24.07 -15.98 0.19
N SER A 4 -23.73 -15.81 -1.09
CA SER A 4 -22.55 -16.46 -1.65
C SER A 4 -21.31 -15.99 -0.85
N SER A 5 -20.26 -16.81 -0.79
CA SER A 5 -19.04 -16.46 -0.04
C SER A 5 -18.46 -15.09 -0.41
N GLY A 6 -18.60 -14.66 -1.68
CA GLY A 6 -18.19 -13.34 -2.15
C GLY A 6 -18.96 -12.19 -1.48
N ASP A 7 -20.25 -12.37 -1.20
CA ASP A 7 -21.09 -11.37 -0.56
C ASP A 7 -20.71 -11.16 0.93
N ARG A 8 -20.24 -12.20 1.60
CA ARG A 8 -19.71 -12.10 2.98
C ARG A 8 -18.44 -11.24 3.04
N TYR A 9 -17.46 -11.49 2.17
CA TYR A 9 -16.19 -10.74 2.21
C TYR A 9 -16.38 -9.28 1.81
N LEU A 10 -17.26 -9.00 0.84
CA LEU A 10 -17.62 -7.62 0.51
C LEU A 10 -18.32 -6.93 1.68
N THR A 11 -19.25 -7.60 2.38
CA THR A 11 -19.87 -7.06 3.59
C THR A 11 -18.82 -6.69 4.64
N LEU A 12 -17.87 -7.58 4.91
CA LEU A 12 -16.77 -7.31 5.87
C LEU A 12 -15.88 -6.15 5.40
N ALA A 13 -15.57 -6.05 4.11
CA ALA A 13 -14.76 -4.98 3.57
C ALA A 13 -15.46 -3.60 3.69
N ARG A 14 -16.77 -3.54 3.44
CA ARG A 14 -17.57 -2.32 3.64
C ARG A 14 -17.59 -1.91 5.12
N GLN A 15 -17.85 -2.86 6.01
CA GLN A 15 -17.82 -2.62 7.46
C GLN A 15 -16.44 -2.16 7.94
N LEU A 16 -15.36 -2.72 7.39
CA LEU A 16 -14.00 -2.28 7.70
C LEU A 16 -13.77 -0.84 7.23
N ALA A 17 -14.23 -0.48 6.03
CA ALA A 17 -14.13 0.88 5.53
C ALA A 17 -14.86 1.88 6.46
N ASP A 18 -16.12 1.57 6.81
CA ASP A 18 -16.91 2.38 7.72
C ASP A 18 -16.26 2.51 9.10
N THR A 19 -15.75 1.39 9.63
CA THR A 19 -15.07 1.37 10.93
C THR A 19 -13.82 2.22 10.93
N VAL A 20 -12.97 2.08 9.90
CA VAL A 20 -11.75 2.89 9.77
C VAL A 20 -12.07 4.37 9.67
N HIS A 21 -13.07 4.77 8.87
CA HIS A 21 -13.43 6.18 8.70
C HIS A 21 -14.03 6.77 9.97
N ASN A 22 -14.80 5.98 10.73
CA ASN A 22 -15.43 6.44 11.97
C ASN A 22 -14.51 6.38 13.19
N VAL A 23 -13.47 5.54 13.20
CA VAL A 23 -12.50 5.48 14.30
C VAL A 23 -11.29 6.35 14.00
N LEU A 24 -10.62 6.13 12.87
CA LEU A 24 -9.36 6.79 12.53
C LEU A 24 -9.55 8.15 11.84
N GLY A 25 -10.75 8.45 11.31
CA GLY A 25 -11.13 9.77 10.78
C GLY A 25 -11.67 10.74 11.82
N ARG A 26 -11.58 10.38 13.11
CA ARG A 26 -12.01 11.20 14.25
C ARG A 26 -10.85 11.56 15.17
N THR A 27 -11.03 12.54 16.06
CA THR A 27 -10.11 12.81 17.17
C THR A 27 -9.94 11.60 18.09
N ARG A 28 -8.91 11.59 18.94
CA ARG A 28 -8.57 10.43 19.78
C ARG A 28 -9.67 10.05 20.78
N ASP A 29 -10.41 11.04 21.26
CA ASP A 29 -11.60 10.88 22.10
C ASP A 29 -12.85 10.40 21.33
N GLY A 30 -12.82 10.43 19.98
CA GLY A 30 -13.94 10.04 19.13
C GLY A 30 -15.03 11.10 18.98
N GLU A 31 -14.90 12.26 19.63
CA GLU A 31 -15.96 13.26 19.71
C GLU A 31 -16.12 14.03 18.39
N HIS A 32 -15.02 14.34 17.71
CA HIS A 32 -15.01 15.20 16.52
C HIS A 32 -14.38 14.52 15.31
N ARG A 33 -14.76 14.93 14.11
CA ARG A 33 -14.01 14.62 12.88
C ARG A 33 -12.64 15.32 12.93
N LEU A 34 -11.65 14.77 12.21
CA LEU A 34 -10.36 15.45 12.07
C LEU A 34 -10.52 16.81 11.37
N PRO A 35 -9.66 17.80 11.67
CA PRO A 35 -9.73 19.12 11.04
C PRO A 35 -9.74 19.04 9.51
N GLY A 36 -10.74 19.66 8.88
CA GLY A 36 -10.95 19.62 7.43
C GLY A 36 -11.94 18.55 6.94
N ALA A 37 -12.32 17.58 7.78
CA ALA A 37 -13.36 16.61 7.46
C ALA A 37 -14.76 17.11 7.87
N THR A 38 -15.76 16.65 7.13
CA THR A 38 -17.20 16.84 7.41
C THR A 38 -17.91 15.49 7.30
N ASP A 39 -19.21 15.41 7.60
CA ASP A 39 -19.93 14.14 7.41
C ASP A 39 -20.10 13.77 5.92
N ASP A 40 -20.22 14.77 5.03
CA ASP A 40 -20.25 14.55 3.58
C ASP A 40 -18.85 14.27 2.98
N ASN A 41 -17.79 14.69 3.68
CA ASN A 41 -16.40 14.42 3.31
C ASN A 41 -15.59 13.93 4.53
N PRO A 42 -15.83 12.68 4.98
CA PRO A 42 -15.27 12.18 6.23
C PRO A 42 -13.75 12.00 6.19
N LEU A 43 -13.16 11.97 5.00
CA LEU A 43 -11.72 11.83 4.78
C LEU A 43 -11.02 13.17 4.48
N GLY A 44 -11.75 14.28 4.54
CA GLY A 44 -11.23 15.63 4.24
C GLY A 44 -10.14 16.14 5.20
N GLY A 45 -9.98 15.48 6.35
CA GLY A 45 -8.92 15.73 7.33
C GLY A 45 -7.86 14.62 7.40
N GLY A 46 -7.93 13.63 6.52
CA GLY A 46 -7.04 12.47 6.56
C GLY A 46 -7.52 11.34 7.49
N LEU A 47 -6.60 10.45 7.87
CA LEU A 47 -6.84 9.37 8.83
C LEU A 47 -5.63 9.24 9.76
N ARG A 48 -5.90 9.09 11.05
CA ARG A 48 -4.88 8.78 12.06
C ARG A 48 -4.36 7.35 11.89
N ILE A 49 -3.18 7.07 12.43
CA ILE A 49 -2.68 5.70 12.57
C ILE A 49 -3.26 4.99 13.80
N GLY A 50 -3.68 5.75 14.82
CA GLY A 50 -4.32 5.21 16.03
C GLY A 50 -3.34 4.62 17.05
N LYS A 51 -2.10 5.12 17.11
CA LYS A 51 -1.12 4.68 18.11
C LYS A 51 -1.49 5.15 19.52
N MET A 52 -1.02 4.40 20.53
CA MET A 52 -1.37 4.63 21.93
C MET A 52 -0.79 5.93 22.46
N GLU A 53 0.46 6.25 22.14
CA GLU A 53 1.08 7.53 22.49
C GLU A 53 0.50 8.64 21.62
N GLU A 54 0.10 9.75 22.22
CA GLU A 54 -0.51 10.87 21.47
C GLU A 54 0.52 11.69 20.68
N HIS A 55 1.69 11.92 21.27
CA HIS A 55 2.69 12.85 20.74
C HIS A 55 4.00 12.16 20.37
N GLY A 56 4.79 12.86 19.55
CA GLY A 56 6.14 12.47 19.20
C GLY A 56 6.26 11.71 17.87
N ARG A 57 7.50 11.38 17.53
CA ARG A 57 7.84 10.69 16.27
C ARG A 57 7.16 9.33 16.16
N ASP A 58 7.05 8.63 17.28
CA ASP A 58 6.48 7.30 17.35
C ASP A 58 5.03 7.27 17.82
N GLY A 59 4.43 8.40 18.24
CA GLY A 59 3.03 8.46 18.64
C GLY A 59 2.03 8.50 17.48
N ASP A 60 0.81 8.91 17.75
CA ASP A 60 -0.24 9.07 16.75
C ASP A 60 0.11 10.17 15.74
N GLY A 61 -0.68 10.26 14.69
CA GLY A 61 -0.43 11.14 13.56
C GLY A 61 -0.89 10.50 12.26
N GLN A 62 -0.44 11.08 11.16
CA GLN A 62 -0.77 10.61 9.82
C GLN A 62 0.52 10.23 9.09
N TYR A 63 0.55 9.04 8.50
CA TYR A 63 1.69 8.54 7.73
C TYR A 63 1.28 8.44 6.27
N HIS A 64 2.11 9.00 5.39
CA HIS A 64 1.81 9.04 3.96
C HIS A 64 1.54 7.64 3.40
N HIS A 65 2.45 6.70 3.66
CA HIS A 65 2.38 5.33 3.15
C HIS A 65 1.12 4.55 3.59
N TYR A 66 0.68 4.69 4.85
CA TYR A 66 -0.54 4.00 5.29
C TYR A 66 -1.80 4.60 4.65
N LEU A 67 -1.80 5.91 4.46
CA LEU A 67 -2.89 6.60 3.78
C LEU A 67 -2.98 6.19 2.30
N THR A 68 -1.84 6.07 1.60
CA THR A 68 -1.83 5.64 0.20
C THR A 68 -2.28 4.18 0.07
N ILE A 69 -1.82 3.26 0.92
CA ILE A 69 -2.32 1.88 0.91
C ILE A 69 -3.83 1.83 1.19
N TRP A 70 -4.34 2.68 2.09
CA TRP A 70 -5.77 2.76 2.34
C TRP A 70 -6.56 3.30 1.13
N MET A 71 -6.04 4.30 0.43
CA MET A 71 -6.60 4.77 -0.85
C MET A 71 -6.67 3.63 -1.88
N PHE A 72 -5.62 2.82 -1.98
CA PHE A 72 -5.60 1.65 -2.84
C PHE A 72 -6.72 0.67 -2.44
N ALA A 73 -6.85 0.33 -1.15
CA ALA A 73 -7.91 -0.56 -0.67
C ALA A 73 -9.32 -0.05 -1.01
N LEU A 74 -9.57 1.26 -0.84
CA LEU A 74 -10.85 1.89 -1.21
C LEU A 74 -11.10 1.82 -2.72
N ASN A 75 -10.08 2.05 -3.54
CA ASN A 75 -10.19 1.88 -4.98
C ASN A 75 -10.53 0.44 -5.37
N ARG A 76 -9.87 -0.55 -4.76
CA ARG A 76 -10.20 -1.98 -4.97
C ARG A 76 -11.63 -2.32 -4.56
N LEU A 77 -12.10 -1.78 -3.43
CA LEU A 77 -13.48 -1.95 -2.98
C LEU A 77 -14.47 -1.32 -3.96
N SER A 78 -14.14 -0.17 -4.54
CA SER A 78 -14.94 0.47 -5.60
C SER A 78 -15.12 -0.46 -6.80
N LEU A 79 -14.04 -1.04 -7.29
CA LEU A 79 -14.09 -1.97 -8.43
C LEU A 79 -14.86 -3.26 -8.09
N ALA A 80 -14.60 -3.85 -6.93
CA ALA A 80 -15.22 -5.11 -6.53
C ALA A 80 -16.73 -4.99 -6.27
N THR A 81 -17.21 -3.80 -5.90
CA THR A 81 -18.63 -3.54 -5.61
C THR A 81 -19.37 -2.86 -6.76
N GLY A 82 -18.65 -2.25 -7.70
CA GLY A 82 -19.21 -1.36 -8.72
C GLY A 82 -19.66 0.00 -8.17
N ASP A 83 -19.40 0.29 -6.89
CA ASP A 83 -19.78 1.56 -6.25
C ASP A 83 -18.63 2.59 -6.39
N PRO A 84 -18.80 3.66 -7.19
CA PRO A 84 -17.75 4.66 -7.39
C PRO A 84 -17.45 5.50 -6.14
N THR A 85 -18.34 5.47 -5.13
CA THR A 85 -18.20 6.27 -3.90
C THR A 85 -16.89 5.97 -3.17
N TYR A 86 -16.46 4.70 -3.14
CA TYR A 86 -15.20 4.34 -2.48
C TYR A 86 -13.97 4.95 -3.18
N ASN A 87 -13.95 5.00 -4.51
CA ASN A 87 -12.87 5.70 -5.22
C ASN A 87 -12.95 7.22 -5.04
N GLN A 88 -14.16 7.79 -4.97
CA GLN A 88 -14.34 9.21 -4.66
C GLN A 88 -13.81 9.56 -3.27
N GLN A 89 -14.06 8.71 -2.27
CA GLN A 89 -13.47 8.83 -0.93
C GLN A 89 -11.94 8.74 -0.97
N ALA A 90 -11.37 7.80 -1.73
CA ALA A 90 -9.92 7.72 -1.92
C ALA A 90 -9.33 9.00 -2.53
N VAL A 91 -9.99 9.57 -3.55
CA VAL A 91 -9.60 10.84 -4.17
C VAL A 91 -9.73 12.00 -3.19
N ALA A 92 -10.78 12.04 -2.37
CA ALA A 92 -10.95 13.06 -1.34
C ALA A 92 -9.83 13.00 -0.30
N LEU A 93 -9.46 11.80 0.14
CA LEU A 93 -8.32 11.57 1.04
C LEU A 93 -7.00 12.03 0.40
N ALA A 94 -6.78 11.69 -0.87
CA ALA A 94 -5.61 12.09 -1.63
C ALA A 94 -5.44 13.62 -1.66
N LYS A 95 -6.52 14.34 -1.99
CA LYS A 95 -6.54 15.81 -2.03
C LYS A 95 -6.33 16.46 -0.66
N ALA A 96 -6.90 15.89 0.39
CA ALA A 96 -6.77 16.41 1.75
C ALA A 96 -5.32 16.36 2.25
N ILE A 97 -4.64 15.24 2.01
CA ILE A 97 -3.34 14.97 2.62
C ILE A 97 -2.18 15.48 1.75
N HIS A 98 -2.30 15.42 0.42
CA HIS A 98 -1.20 15.72 -0.50
C HIS A 98 -0.51 17.08 -0.23
N PRO A 99 -1.21 18.23 -0.12
CA PRO A 99 -0.55 19.52 0.13
C PRO A 99 0.20 19.59 1.46
N ARG A 100 -0.14 18.72 2.42
CA ARG A 100 0.42 18.69 3.77
C ARG A 100 1.69 17.86 3.86
N PHE A 101 1.80 16.82 3.03
CA PHE A 101 2.96 15.92 2.99
C PHE A 101 4.07 16.42 2.06
N PHE A 102 3.90 17.55 1.35
CA PHE A 102 4.89 18.12 0.45
C PHE A 102 5.51 19.41 0.98
N ILE A 103 6.84 19.46 1.06
CA ILE A 103 7.63 20.66 1.40
C ILE A 103 8.14 21.32 0.12
N ASN A 104 8.07 22.65 0.06
CA ASN A 104 8.49 23.45 -1.09
C ASN A 104 7.86 22.96 -2.41
N ARG A 105 6.56 22.64 -2.34
CA ARG A 105 5.77 22.05 -3.43
C ARG A 105 5.91 22.83 -4.73
N ASP A 106 5.87 24.16 -4.67
CA ASP A 106 5.94 25.01 -5.87
C ASP A 106 7.36 25.12 -6.45
N SER A 107 8.38 24.62 -5.74
CA SER A 107 9.75 24.59 -6.27
C SER A 107 9.95 23.49 -7.31
N PRO A 108 10.97 23.56 -8.18
CA PRO A 108 11.32 22.49 -9.11
C PRO A 108 11.75 21.18 -8.43
N ARG A 109 12.11 21.21 -7.15
CA ARG A 109 12.67 20.08 -6.40
C ARG A 109 11.91 19.88 -5.07
N PRO A 110 10.59 19.57 -5.13
CA PRO A 110 9.80 19.36 -3.93
C PRO A 110 10.32 18.15 -3.15
N ARG A 111 10.04 18.14 -1.85
CA ARG A 111 10.34 17.03 -0.94
C ARG A 111 9.06 16.55 -0.29
N MET A 112 9.08 15.31 0.16
CA MET A 112 8.02 14.77 0.99
C MET A 112 8.45 14.70 2.46
N VAL A 113 7.47 14.53 3.33
CA VAL A 113 7.72 14.11 4.73
C VAL A 113 7.05 12.78 4.97
N TRP A 114 7.61 12.00 5.87
CA TRP A 114 7.12 10.66 6.15
C TRP A 114 5.88 10.67 7.06
N LYS A 115 5.86 11.59 8.04
CA LYS A 115 4.80 11.65 9.05
C LYS A 115 4.41 13.08 9.41
N MET A 116 3.11 13.31 9.47
CA MET A 116 2.46 14.54 9.93
C MET A 116 1.78 14.34 11.29
N ALA A 117 1.55 15.45 12.00
CA ALA A 117 0.66 15.50 13.15
C ALA A 117 -0.78 15.09 12.76
N MET A 118 -1.59 14.70 13.74
CA MET A 118 -2.96 14.21 13.50
C MET A 118 -3.85 15.22 12.76
N ASP A 119 -3.67 16.50 13.03
CA ASP A 119 -4.38 17.62 12.41
C ASP A 119 -3.71 18.14 11.12
N LEU A 120 -2.65 17.47 10.65
CA LEU A 120 -1.83 17.84 9.49
C LEU A 120 -1.18 19.23 9.59
N SER A 121 -1.08 19.80 10.80
CA SER A 121 -0.52 21.15 11.02
C SER A 121 0.98 21.22 10.83
N SER A 122 1.71 20.14 11.13
CA SER A 122 3.17 20.13 11.14
C SER A 122 3.76 18.73 10.89
N PRO A 123 4.97 18.66 10.31
CA PRO A 123 5.69 17.40 10.15
C PRO A 123 6.27 16.93 11.49
N LEU A 124 6.00 15.67 11.85
CA LEU A 124 6.58 15.01 13.02
C LEU A 124 7.86 14.26 12.66
N VAL A 125 7.92 13.72 11.44
CA VAL A 125 9.12 13.07 10.90
C VAL A 125 9.36 13.59 9.50
N ALA A 126 10.34 14.50 9.39
CA ALA A 126 10.65 15.23 8.16
C ALA A 126 11.56 14.47 7.18
N SER A 127 11.96 13.23 7.50
CA SER A 127 12.62 12.36 6.52
C SER A 127 11.64 11.95 5.42
N GLU A 128 12.16 11.58 4.26
CA GLU A 128 11.36 11.05 3.16
C GLU A 128 11.36 9.52 3.23
N GLY A 129 10.19 8.89 3.16
CA GLY A 129 10.13 7.45 2.95
C GLY A 129 10.76 7.05 1.62
N ASN A 130 11.29 5.83 1.56
CA ASN A 130 11.87 5.29 0.33
C ASN A 130 10.78 5.11 -0.74
N LEU A 131 9.68 4.45 -0.34
CA LEU A 131 8.57 4.08 -1.22
C LEU A 131 7.48 5.15 -1.33
N ASP A 132 7.33 6.04 -0.36
CA ASP A 132 6.27 7.07 -0.33
C ASP A 132 6.08 7.79 -1.68
N PRO A 133 7.14 8.22 -2.42
CA PRO A 133 6.95 8.88 -3.71
C PRO A 133 6.46 7.93 -4.80
N ILE A 134 6.90 6.67 -4.80
CA ILE A 134 6.56 5.68 -5.83
C ILE A 134 5.12 5.20 -5.59
N ASP A 135 4.78 4.86 -4.35
CA ASP A 135 3.44 4.45 -3.95
C ASP A 135 2.44 5.57 -4.25
N GLY A 136 2.78 6.81 -3.87
CA GLY A 136 1.97 7.98 -4.18
C GLY A 136 1.76 8.16 -5.68
N TYR A 137 2.82 8.06 -6.48
CA TYR A 137 2.74 8.17 -7.94
C TYR A 137 1.83 7.10 -8.56
N VAL A 138 2.03 5.84 -8.20
CA VAL A 138 1.26 4.70 -8.74
C VAL A 138 -0.20 4.77 -8.31
N ILE A 139 -0.45 4.93 -7.01
CA ILE A 139 -1.80 4.87 -6.46
C ILE A 139 -2.64 6.05 -6.96
N PHE A 140 -2.10 7.27 -7.00
CA PHE A 140 -2.85 8.43 -7.48
C PHE A 140 -3.23 8.27 -8.96
N ARG A 141 -2.37 7.64 -9.78
CA ARG A 141 -2.67 7.30 -11.17
C ARG A 141 -3.79 6.28 -11.29
N LEU A 142 -3.83 5.25 -10.43
CA LEU A 142 -4.93 4.28 -10.36
C LEU A 142 -6.26 4.92 -9.95
N LEU A 143 -6.23 5.81 -8.95
CA LEU A 143 -7.40 6.59 -8.51
C LEU A 143 -7.95 7.47 -9.63
N GLN A 144 -7.06 8.19 -10.33
CA GLN A 144 -7.43 9.05 -11.45
C GLN A 144 -8.03 8.24 -12.60
N ALA A 145 -7.41 7.12 -12.98
CA ALA A 145 -7.94 6.25 -14.04
C ALA A 145 -9.36 5.76 -13.70
N SER A 146 -9.58 5.35 -12.45
CA SER A 146 -10.88 4.90 -11.96
C SER A 146 -11.91 6.02 -11.91
N ALA A 147 -11.52 7.23 -11.51
CA ALA A 147 -12.40 8.39 -11.53
C ALA A 147 -12.82 8.75 -12.97
N MET A 148 -11.88 8.70 -13.91
CA MET A 148 -12.15 8.96 -15.33
C MET A 148 -13.08 7.91 -15.94
N ALA A 149 -12.89 6.63 -15.62
CA ALA A 149 -13.79 5.56 -16.06
C ALA A 149 -15.22 5.72 -15.52
N ALA A 150 -15.37 6.31 -14.33
CA ALA A 150 -16.66 6.66 -13.74
C ALA A 150 -17.25 8.00 -14.27
N GLY A 151 -16.65 8.61 -15.30
CA GLY A 151 -17.14 9.82 -15.95
C GLY A 151 -16.66 11.14 -15.34
N ALA A 152 -15.74 11.11 -14.37
CA ALA A 152 -15.09 12.31 -13.86
C ALA A 152 -13.94 12.78 -14.79
N GLY A 153 -13.43 13.99 -14.55
CA GLY A 153 -12.23 14.50 -15.22
C GLY A 153 -10.91 13.99 -14.61
N PRO A 154 -9.76 14.50 -15.08
CA PRO A 154 -8.47 14.27 -14.42
C PRO A 154 -8.45 14.97 -13.06
N VAL A 155 -8.70 14.20 -11.99
CA VAL A 155 -8.93 14.74 -10.64
C VAL A 155 -7.66 14.92 -9.80
N LEU A 156 -6.51 14.36 -10.21
CA LEU A 156 -5.28 14.28 -9.44
C LEU A 156 -4.00 14.62 -10.27
N GLU A 157 -4.16 15.31 -11.40
CA GLU A 157 -3.08 15.57 -12.35
C GLU A 157 -1.90 16.35 -11.71
N ASP A 158 -2.23 17.34 -10.86
CA ASP A 158 -1.23 18.15 -10.18
C ASP A 158 -0.44 17.33 -9.16
N GLU A 159 -1.14 16.52 -8.37
CA GLU A 159 -0.55 15.64 -7.37
C GLU A 159 0.36 14.58 -7.99
N ILE A 160 -0.09 13.96 -9.09
CA ILE A 160 0.72 12.98 -9.85
C ILE A 160 2.01 13.63 -10.37
N ARG A 161 1.91 14.85 -10.91
CA ARG A 161 3.07 15.63 -11.38
C ARG A 161 4.04 15.94 -10.24
N ASP A 162 3.54 16.19 -9.04
CA ASP A 162 4.37 16.48 -7.88
C ASP A 162 5.17 15.27 -7.42
N TYR A 163 4.56 14.08 -7.36
CA TYR A 163 5.30 12.83 -7.11
C TYR A 163 6.37 12.59 -8.17
N ARG A 164 6.07 12.82 -9.45
CA ARG A 164 7.06 12.68 -10.53
C ARG A 164 8.26 13.60 -10.32
N ARG A 165 8.04 14.85 -9.88
CA ARG A 165 9.14 15.77 -9.54
C ARG A 165 9.96 15.28 -8.34
N VAL A 166 9.33 14.67 -7.34
CA VAL A 166 10.04 14.05 -6.20
C VAL A 166 10.89 12.86 -6.66
N MET A 167 10.32 11.95 -7.46
CA MET A 167 11.03 10.80 -8.02
C MET A 167 12.23 11.26 -8.86
N ALA A 168 12.03 12.21 -9.79
CA ALA A 168 13.10 12.76 -10.62
C ALA A 168 14.23 13.40 -9.80
N ARG A 169 13.90 14.08 -8.69
CA ARG A 169 14.89 14.66 -7.77
C ARG A 169 15.69 13.58 -7.04
N LYS A 170 15.04 12.50 -6.61
CA LYS A 170 15.70 11.36 -5.93
C LYS A 170 16.57 10.58 -6.90
N GLY A 171 16.24 10.62 -8.20
CA GLY A 171 16.97 9.91 -9.24
C GLY A 171 16.61 8.44 -9.23
N GLU A 172 17.62 7.58 -9.40
CA GLU A 172 17.41 6.15 -9.34
C GLU A 172 17.00 5.73 -7.92
N HIS A 173 15.87 5.04 -7.79
CA HIS A 173 15.32 4.67 -6.49
C HIS A 173 16.21 3.66 -5.77
N PHE A 174 16.27 3.77 -4.45
CA PHE A 174 17.00 2.82 -3.61
C PHE A 174 16.20 1.54 -3.47
N VAL A 175 16.86 0.39 -3.65
CA VAL A 175 16.28 -0.94 -3.43
C VAL A 175 16.86 -1.47 -2.12
N SER A 176 15.99 -1.69 -1.13
CA SER A 176 16.38 -2.17 0.20
C SER A 176 16.65 -3.67 0.20
N SER A 177 17.44 -4.15 1.17
CA SER A 177 17.57 -5.58 1.46
C SER A 177 16.58 -6.08 2.51
N ASP A 178 15.70 -5.19 3.02
CA ASP A 178 14.60 -5.57 3.91
C ASP A 178 13.51 -6.34 3.12
N PRO A 179 13.09 -7.53 3.57
CA PRO A 179 12.11 -8.35 2.84
C PRO A 179 10.78 -7.64 2.58
N LEU A 180 10.27 -6.87 3.55
CA LEU A 180 8.99 -6.17 3.39
C LEU A 180 9.12 -5.07 2.34
N ASP A 181 10.16 -4.23 2.46
CA ASP A 181 10.39 -3.14 1.51
C ASP A 181 10.57 -3.67 0.07
N LEU A 182 11.27 -4.79 -0.12
CA LEU A 182 11.39 -5.46 -1.42
C LEU A 182 10.04 -5.91 -1.99
N GLY A 183 9.24 -6.58 -1.17
CA GLY A 183 7.90 -7.02 -1.56
C GLY A 183 7.00 -5.88 -1.96
N MET A 184 6.96 -4.83 -1.13
CA MET A 184 6.15 -3.64 -1.41
C MET A 184 6.66 -2.90 -2.64
N THR A 185 7.97 -2.83 -2.86
CA THR A 185 8.54 -2.24 -4.08
C THR A 185 8.09 -2.99 -5.33
N LEU A 186 8.19 -4.32 -5.34
CA LEU A 186 7.75 -5.14 -6.48
C LEU A 186 6.24 -5.03 -6.69
N TRP A 187 5.45 -5.04 -5.62
CA TRP A 187 4.01 -4.81 -5.72
C TRP A 187 3.70 -3.42 -6.27
N THR A 188 4.44 -2.37 -5.92
CA THR A 188 4.16 -1.06 -6.52
C THR A 188 4.61 -1.00 -7.99
N ALA A 189 5.77 -1.60 -8.31
CA ALA A 189 6.33 -1.59 -9.66
C ALA A 189 5.52 -2.43 -10.68
N HIS A 190 4.90 -3.55 -10.27
CA HIS A 190 4.23 -4.47 -11.21
C HIS A 190 3.13 -3.81 -12.05
N TRP A 191 2.49 -2.76 -11.52
CA TRP A 191 1.45 -1.99 -12.23
C TRP A 191 1.94 -1.42 -13.57
N PHE A 192 3.24 -1.12 -13.67
CA PHE A 192 3.87 -0.44 -14.81
C PHE A 192 5.14 -1.12 -15.34
N ALA A 193 5.59 -2.25 -14.80
CA ALA A 193 6.87 -2.87 -15.14
C ALA A 193 7.04 -3.16 -16.65
N GLU A 194 6.00 -3.67 -17.30
CA GLU A 194 5.97 -3.95 -18.75
C GLU A 194 5.48 -2.74 -19.59
N LYS A 195 5.31 -1.57 -18.96
CA LYS A 195 4.68 -0.38 -19.57
C LYS A 195 5.57 0.86 -19.55
N GLU A 196 6.42 0.99 -18.53
CA GLU A 196 7.24 2.18 -18.30
C GLU A 196 8.65 1.81 -17.81
N ASP A 197 9.68 2.36 -18.44
CA ASP A 197 11.08 1.99 -18.19
C ASP A 197 11.53 2.15 -16.73
N TRP A 198 11.00 3.15 -16.00
CA TRP A 198 11.37 3.36 -14.60
C TRP A 198 10.91 2.19 -13.72
N ALA A 199 9.74 1.61 -14.02
CA ALA A 199 9.17 0.51 -13.27
C ALA A 199 9.87 -0.81 -13.66
N GLY A 200 10.16 -1.01 -14.95
CA GLY A 200 10.93 -2.16 -15.44
C GLY A 200 12.32 -2.23 -14.80
N ARG A 201 13.08 -1.13 -14.82
CA ARG A 201 14.41 -1.07 -14.17
C ARG A 201 14.34 -1.26 -12.64
N LEU A 202 13.32 -0.70 -12.00
CA LEU A 202 13.13 -0.88 -10.56
C LEU A 202 12.84 -2.36 -10.22
N ALA A 203 11.98 -3.00 -11.01
CA ALA A 203 11.68 -4.43 -10.87
C ALA A 203 12.93 -5.28 -11.09
N GLU A 204 13.72 -5.00 -12.13
CA GLU A 204 14.99 -5.69 -12.41
C GLU A 204 15.93 -5.68 -11.21
N ARG A 205 16.18 -4.50 -10.64
CA ARG A 205 17.03 -4.37 -9.45
C ARG A 205 16.44 -5.04 -8.20
N CYS A 206 15.12 -5.06 -8.06
CA CYS A 206 14.48 -5.85 -7.00
C CYS A 206 14.71 -7.35 -7.19
N PHE A 207 14.73 -7.86 -8.43
CA PHE A 207 15.03 -9.28 -8.67
C PHE A 207 16.48 -9.62 -8.33
N GLU A 208 17.43 -8.79 -8.74
CA GLU A 208 18.84 -8.95 -8.35
C GLU A 208 18.97 -9.00 -6.83
N GLN A 209 18.32 -8.06 -6.12
CA GLN A 209 18.38 -8.00 -4.67
C GLN A 209 17.69 -9.18 -3.98
N ILE A 210 16.60 -9.71 -4.55
CA ILE A 210 15.92 -10.93 -4.06
C ILE A 210 16.80 -12.16 -4.26
N TYR A 211 17.42 -12.29 -5.43
CA TYR A 211 18.35 -13.37 -5.72
C TYR A 211 19.53 -13.33 -4.74
N ASP A 212 20.14 -12.16 -4.53
CA ASP A 212 21.20 -11.98 -3.54
C ASP A 212 20.74 -12.33 -2.12
N LEU A 213 19.52 -11.94 -1.74
CA LEU A 213 18.98 -12.20 -0.41
C LEU A 213 18.72 -13.70 -0.18
N PHE A 214 18.12 -14.38 -1.16
CA PHE A 214 17.63 -15.75 -1.00
C PHE A 214 18.66 -16.81 -1.38
N GLU A 215 19.44 -16.60 -2.44
CA GLU A 215 20.41 -17.58 -2.93
C GLU A 215 21.81 -17.35 -2.35
N ILE A 216 22.31 -16.11 -2.36
CA ILE A 216 23.67 -15.82 -1.88
C ILE A 216 23.70 -15.73 -0.35
N ASN A 217 22.80 -14.96 0.24
CA ASN A 217 22.75 -14.73 1.69
C ASN A 217 21.96 -15.81 2.45
N GLN A 218 21.38 -16.78 1.73
CA GLN A 218 20.60 -17.90 2.26
C GLN A 218 19.60 -17.47 3.33
N TYR A 219 18.94 -16.32 3.12
CA TYR A 219 18.07 -15.71 4.13
C TYR A 219 16.96 -16.66 4.60
N LEU A 220 16.36 -17.41 3.67
CA LEU A 220 15.27 -18.36 3.97
C LEU A 220 15.75 -19.62 4.71
N GLU A 221 17.05 -19.91 4.72
CA GLU A 221 17.63 -21.02 5.50
C GLU A 221 17.89 -20.63 6.96
N ARG A 222 17.84 -19.34 7.28
CA ARG A 222 18.02 -18.85 8.65
C ARG A 222 16.89 -19.33 9.54
N SER A 223 17.22 -19.56 10.80
CA SER A 223 16.25 -19.91 11.82
C SER A 223 15.12 -18.87 11.88
N ILE A 224 13.88 -19.36 11.88
CA ILE A 224 12.65 -18.56 11.95
C ILE A 224 12.64 -17.55 13.12
N LYS A 225 13.35 -17.82 14.22
CA LYS A 225 13.47 -16.89 15.35
C LYS A 225 14.17 -15.56 15.03
N PHE A 226 14.90 -15.49 13.91
CA PHE A 226 15.59 -14.29 13.42
C PHE A 226 14.88 -13.65 12.22
N ARG A 227 13.68 -14.14 11.91
CA ARG A 227 12.87 -13.76 10.76
C ARG A 227 11.53 -13.21 11.25
N LEU A 228 10.89 -12.38 10.42
CA LEU A 228 9.60 -11.77 10.76
C LEU A 228 8.57 -12.14 9.71
N ALA A 229 7.61 -12.99 10.11
CA ALA A 229 6.62 -13.57 9.21
C ALA A 229 5.89 -12.53 8.35
N PHE A 230 5.33 -11.48 8.95
CA PHE A 230 4.60 -10.45 8.21
C PHE A 230 5.47 -9.73 7.16
N ARG A 231 6.79 -9.60 7.40
CA ARG A 231 7.70 -8.98 6.43
C ARG A 231 7.90 -9.87 5.21
N GLU A 232 8.10 -11.16 5.42
CA GLU A 232 8.28 -12.12 4.33
C GLU A 232 6.98 -12.37 3.57
N PHE A 233 5.83 -12.33 4.24
CA PHE A 233 4.54 -12.34 3.55
C PHE A 233 4.36 -11.11 2.67
N GLY A 234 4.91 -9.95 3.06
CA GLY A 234 5.00 -8.79 2.17
C GLY A 234 5.82 -9.07 0.92
N THR A 235 6.98 -9.74 1.06
CA THR A 235 7.76 -10.24 -0.08
C THR A 235 6.94 -11.15 -0.98
N CYS A 236 6.24 -12.12 -0.37
CA CYS A 236 5.40 -13.10 -1.04
C CYS A 236 4.30 -12.44 -1.90
N VAL A 237 3.63 -11.41 -1.36
CA VAL A 237 2.62 -10.64 -2.12
C VAL A 237 3.26 -9.97 -3.34
N GLY A 238 4.39 -9.27 -3.16
CA GLY A 238 5.08 -8.57 -4.24
C GLY A 238 5.56 -9.47 -5.37
N ILE A 239 6.28 -10.54 -5.04
CA ILE A 239 6.82 -11.48 -6.03
C ILE A 239 5.70 -12.21 -6.79
N GLN A 240 4.59 -12.54 -6.13
CA GLN A 240 3.46 -13.16 -6.81
C GLN A 240 2.76 -12.21 -7.77
N CYS A 241 2.51 -10.96 -7.35
CA CYS A 241 1.93 -9.95 -8.25
C CYS A 241 2.81 -9.74 -9.47
N MET A 242 4.12 -9.67 -9.26
CA MET A 242 5.09 -9.50 -10.34
C MET A 242 5.20 -10.74 -11.25
N SER A 243 5.11 -11.95 -10.70
CA SER A 243 5.19 -13.20 -11.48
C SER A 243 4.05 -13.40 -12.47
N GLU A 244 2.91 -12.74 -12.25
CA GLU A 244 1.77 -12.80 -13.16
C GLU A 244 1.88 -11.78 -14.31
N GLU A 245 2.59 -10.67 -14.10
CA GLU A 245 2.80 -9.63 -15.12
C GLU A 245 4.07 -9.86 -15.95
N SER A 246 5.10 -10.51 -15.38
CA SER A 246 6.40 -10.70 -16.02
C SER A 246 6.29 -11.50 -17.33
N SER A 247 6.82 -10.93 -18.41
CA SER A 247 6.92 -11.60 -19.71
C SER A 247 8.01 -12.70 -19.74
N GLU A 248 8.98 -12.64 -18.82
CA GLU A 248 10.03 -13.65 -18.65
C GLU A 248 9.56 -14.85 -17.83
N LYS A 249 9.48 -16.02 -18.47
CA LYS A 249 8.96 -17.25 -17.85
C LYS A 249 9.85 -17.82 -16.75
N GLU A 250 11.16 -17.86 -16.97
CA GLU A 250 12.11 -18.41 -16.00
C GLU A 250 12.09 -17.60 -14.70
N ARG A 251 12.17 -16.28 -14.82
CA ARG A 251 12.01 -15.34 -13.69
C ARG A 251 10.70 -15.57 -12.94
N SER A 252 9.58 -15.74 -13.66
CA SER A 252 8.28 -16.00 -13.04
C SER A 252 8.24 -17.31 -12.25
N ILE A 253 8.97 -18.34 -12.69
CA ILE A 253 9.10 -19.63 -11.99
C ILE A 253 9.91 -19.45 -10.70
N ASP A 254 11.03 -18.73 -10.75
CA ASP A 254 11.87 -18.48 -9.57
C ASP A 254 11.11 -17.71 -8.49
N LEU A 255 10.38 -16.64 -8.88
CA LEU A 255 9.56 -15.86 -7.96
C LEU A 255 8.47 -16.69 -7.28
N ARG A 256 7.78 -17.55 -8.02
CA ARG A 256 6.78 -18.47 -7.47
C ARG A 256 7.42 -19.46 -6.51
N THR A 257 8.59 -20.00 -6.87
CA THR A 257 9.35 -20.90 -6.01
C THR A 257 9.74 -20.23 -4.68
N TYR A 258 10.15 -18.96 -4.71
CA TYR A 258 10.42 -18.18 -3.49
C TYR A 258 9.16 -17.94 -2.65
N ALA A 259 8.02 -17.66 -3.29
CA ALA A 259 6.75 -17.51 -2.60
C ALA A 259 6.37 -18.79 -1.85
N ASP A 260 6.48 -19.94 -2.52
CA ASP A 260 6.18 -21.25 -1.94
C ASP A 260 7.11 -21.56 -0.76
N LYS A 261 8.42 -21.34 -0.91
CA LYS A 261 9.40 -21.51 0.19
C LYS A 261 9.06 -20.67 1.42
N ILE A 262 8.61 -19.43 1.24
CA ILE A 262 8.17 -18.56 2.34
C ILE A 262 6.92 -19.13 3.00
N LEU A 263 5.90 -19.46 2.23
CA LEU A 263 4.63 -19.99 2.76
C LEU A 263 4.84 -21.30 3.52
N ASP A 264 5.61 -22.22 2.96
CA ASP A 264 5.95 -23.51 3.57
C ASP A 264 6.71 -23.35 4.89
N SER A 265 7.67 -22.41 4.94
CA SER A 265 8.44 -22.12 6.16
C SER A 265 7.54 -21.72 7.32
N TRP A 266 6.49 -20.94 7.05
CA TRP A 266 5.62 -20.39 8.10
C TRP A 266 4.35 -21.20 8.33
N ASN A 267 3.98 -22.14 7.45
CA ASN A 267 2.66 -22.79 7.49
C ASN A 267 2.33 -23.39 8.88
N ILE A 268 3.25 -24.18 9.45
CA ILE A 268 3.04 -24.82 10.78
C ILE A 268 2.86 -23.76 11.89
N TYR A 269 3.59 -22.64 11.81
CA TYR A 269 3.48 -21.56 12.78
C TYR A 269 2.14 -20.82 12.62
N MET A 270 1.70 -20.60 11.39
CA MET A 270 0.43 -19.96 11.10
C MET A 270 -0.75 -20.81 11.55
N GLU A 271 -0.75 -22.12 11.25
CA GLU A 271 -1.75 -23.07 11.74
C GLU A 271 -1.86 -23.03 13.27
N ARG A 272 -0.73 -23.12 13.99
CA ARG A 272 -0.70 -23.03 15.45
C ARG A 272 -1.21 -21.69 15.96
N SER A 273 -0.86 -20.60 15.28
CA SER A 273 -1.26 -19.26 15.68
C SER A 273 -2.78 -19.13 15.72
N MET A 274 -3.52 -19.80 14.83
CA MET A 274 -4.99 -19.68 14.70
C MET A 274 -5.75 -20.18 15.93
N TYR A 275 -5.16 -21.04 16.75
CA TYR A 275 -5.78 -21.60 17.96
C TYR A 275 -5.51 -20.77 19.23
N THR A 276 -4.90 -19.60 19.10
CA THR A 276 -4.60 -18.71 20.24
C THR A 276 -5.21 -17.34 20.03
N ASP A 277 -5.75 -16.74 21.10
CA ASP A 277 -6.28 -15.38 21.05
C ASP A 277 -5.14 -14.37 20.84
N ALA A 278 -5.24 -13.57 19.78
CA ALA A 278 -4.28 -12.53 19.47
C ALA A 278 -4.64 -11.25 20.24
N THR A 279 -3.65 -10.63 20.88
CA THR A 279 -3.78 -9.29 21.45
C THR A 279 -3.30 -8.24 20.45
N PRO A 280 -3.78 -6.98 20.52
CA PRO A 280 -3.29 -5.90 19.66
C PRO A 280 -1.79 -5.60 19.80
N ASP A 281 -1.20 -5.89 20.97
CA ASP A 281 0.23 -5.70 21.25
C ASP A 281 1.13 -6.78 20.63
N ASP A 282 0.53 -7.81 20.03
CA ASP A 282 1.24 -8.88 19.34
C ASP A 282 1.30 -8.59 17.83
N LEU A 283 2.34 -9.07 17.15
CA LEU A 283 2.43 -9.04 15.67
C LEU A 283 1.48 -10.06 15.00
N ARG A 284 0.78 -10.92 15.75
CA ARG A 284 -0.18 -11.91 15.23
C ARG A 284 -1.27 -11.33 14.33
N PRO A 285 -1.98 -10.22 14.67
CA PRO A 285 -3.03 -9.68 13.81
C PRO A 285 -2.50 -9.30 12.42
N ILE A 286 -1.43 -8.49 12.36
CA ILE A 286 -0.81 -8.12 11.07
C ILE A 286 -0.27 -9.35 10.34
N THR A 287 0.34 -10.30 11.07
CA THR A 287 0.88 -11.52 10.47
C THR A 287 -0.22 -12.37 9.82
N ARG A 288 -1.38 -12.52 10.46
CA ARG A 288 -2.53 -13.26 9.89
C ARG A 288 -3.11 -12.58 8.65
N VAL A 289 -3.24 -11.25 8.68
CA VAL A 289 -3.73 -10.48 7.52
C VAL A 289 -2.75 -10.59 6.35
N MET A 290 -1.45 -10.42 6.62
CA MET A 290 -0.42 -10.56 5.60
C MET A 290 -0.32 -11.99 5.07
N TYR A 291 -0.52 -13.01 5.91
CA TYR A 291 -0.56 -14.41 5.47
C TYR A 291 -1.73 -14.67 4.52
N ALA A 292 -2.93 -14.15 4.83
CA ALA A 292 -4.08 -14.28 3.93
C ALA A 292 -3.82 -13.61 2.57
N ALA A 293 -3.21 -12.41 2.57
CA ALA A 293 -2.80 -11.72 1.35
C ALA A 293 -1.70 -12.47 0.59
N ALA A 294 -0.77 -13.12 1.30
CA ALA A 294 0.27 -13.94 0.68
C ALA A 294 -0.30 -15.22 0.05
N LEU A 295 -1.27 -15.88 0.69
CA LEU A 295 -1.92 -17.06 0.11
C LEU A 295 -2.74 -16.71 -1.14
N LEU A 296 -3.42 -15.56 -1.11
CA LEU A 296 -4.28 -15.09 -2.19
C LEU A 296 -4.11 -13.58 -2.37
N PRO A 297 -3.11 -13.14 -3.17
CA PRO A 297 -2.88 -11.71 -3.38
C PRO A 297 -4.09 -10.97 -3.94
N GLY A 298 -4.95 -11.65 -4.71
CA GLY A 298 -6.27 -11.15 -5.08
C GLY A 298 -6.21 -9.74 -5.65
N ALA A 299 -6.94 -8.81 -5.02
CA ALA A 299 -7.03 -7.42 -5.46
C ALA A 299 -5.70 -6.64 -5.44
N PHE A 300 -4.62 -7.17 -4.87
CA PHE A 300 -3.28 -6.60 -5.03
C PHE A 300 -2.73 -6.77 -6.46
N ARG A 301 -3.18 -7.80 -7.20
CA ARG A 301 -2.77 -8.07 -8.58
C ARG A 301 -3.57 -7.22 -9.55
N HIS A 302 -2.86 -6.61 -10.49
CA HIS A 302 -3.47 -5.96 -11.65
C HIS A 302 -4.38 -6.95 -12.41
N GLY A 303 -5.60 -6.52 -12.72
CA GLY A 303 -6.55 -7.29 -13.52
C GLY A 303 -7.34 -8.36 -12.76
N TYR A 304 -7.10 -8.55 -11.45
CA TYR A 304 -7.80 -9.57 -10.66
C TYR A 304 -9.32 -9.34 -10.58
N LEU A 305 -9.74 -8.07 -10.51
CA LEU A 305 -11.15 -7.69 -10.45
C LEU A 305 -11.78 -7.53 -11.85
N GLY A 306 -11.13 -8.04 -12.89
CA GLY A 306 -11.55 -7.91 -14.29
C GLY A 306 -10.77 -6.81 -15.03
N SER A 307 -11.35 -6.29 -16.12
CA SER A 307 -10.73 -5.19 -16.86
C SER A 307 -10.68 -3.93 -15.99
N GLU A 308 -9.47 -3.51 -15.64
CA GLU A 308 -9.25 -2.32 -14.82
C GLU A 308 -8.98 -1.08 -15.68
N PRO A 309 -9.40 0.12 -15.22
CA PRO A 309 -9.06 1.38 -15.88
C PRO A 309 -7.54 1.55 -16.02
N VAL A 310 -7.08 1.69 -17.26
CA VAL A 310 -5.65 1.82 -17.55
C VAL A 310 -5.19 3.25 -17.28
N PRO A 311 -4.21 3.46 -16.37
CA PRO A 311 -3.63 4.78 -16.20
C PRO A 311 -2.93 5.24 -17.47
N ARG A 312 -3.08 6.53 -17.82
CA ARG A 312 -2.41 7.11 -18.98
C ARG A 312 -0.91 6.92 -18.88
N GLN A 313 -0.29 6.29 -19.87
CA GLN A 313 1.17 6.22 -19.97
C GLN A 313 1.72 7.64 -20.08
N GLU A 314 2.74 7.91 -19.28
CA GLU A 314 3.49 9.14 -19.41
C GLU A 314 4.47 9.01 -20.59
N LYS A 315 4.49 10.03 -21.45
CA LYS A 315 5.49 10.16 -22.51
C LYS A 315 6.80 10.72 -21.94
#